data_AF-A0A0Q5T9V4-F1
#
_entry.id   AF-A0A0Q5T9V4-F1
#
_cell.length_a   1.000
_cell.length_b   1.000
_cell.length_c   1.000
_cell.angle_alpha   90.00
_cell.angle_beta   90.00
_cell.angle_gamma   90.00
#
_symmetry.space_group_name_H-M   'P 1'
#
loop_
_entity.id
_entity.type
_entity.pdbx_description
1 polymer ?
#
loop_
_entity_poly.entity_id
_entity_poly.type
_entity_poly.pdbx_seq_one_letter_code
_entity_poly.pdbx_strand_id
1 'polypeptide(L)' 'MYNKPNSPESADSTCMAYGQMVNELLSASSADTWCEHLWAMYGGYVIAQKELGYGPDASNVFWSFRDLLFFFHELKGND' A
#
# COMPACT_ATOMS: atom_id res chain seq x y z
N MET A 1 3.48 33.28 -33.37
CA MET A 1 2.81 32.31 -32.49
C MET A 1 3.81 31.90 -31.43
N TYR A 2 3.53 32.19 -30.15
CA TYR A 2 4.41 31.81 -29.03
C TYR A 2 4.22 30.32 -28.76
N ASN A 3 5.29 29.53 -28.92
CA ASN A 3 5.32 28.15 -28.46
C ASN A 3 5.36 28.18 -26.93
N LYS A 4 4.27 27.75 -26.29
CA LYS A 4 4.22 27.49 -24.85
C LYS A 4 5.09 26.24 -24.60
N PRO A 5 6.18 26.31 -23.81
CA PRO A 5 6.89 25.11 -23.46
C PRO A 5 5.96 24.25 -22.60
N ASN A 6 5.78 22.98 -22.99
CA ASN A 6 5.16 21.99 -22.12
C ASN A 6 6.01 21.92 -20.85
N SER A 7 5.49 22.47 -19.77
CA SER A 7 6.16 22.52 -18.47
C SER A 7 6.26 21.10 -17.90
N PRO A 8 7.42 20.68 -17.36
CA PRO A 8 7.58 19.40 -16.67
C PRO A 8 6.80 19.30 -15.34
N GLU A 9 6.07 20.35 -14.95
CA GLU A 9 5.28 20.47 -13.71
C GLU A 9 4.28 19.33 -13.45
N SER A 10 3.92 18.52 -14.45
CA SER A 10 2.91 17.45 -14.32
C SER A 10 3.42 16.21 -13.54
N ALA A 11 4.65 15.75 -13.79
CA ALA A 11 5.16 14.52 -13.19
C ALA A 11 5.66 14.75 -11.75
N ASP A 12 6.37 15.86 -11.52
CA ASP A 12 6.91 16.21 -10.20
C ASP A 12 5.79 16.51 -9.19
N SER A 13 4.72 17.19 -9.63
CA SER A 13 3.55 17.48 -8.80
C SER A 13 2.84 16.20 -8.34
N THR A 14 2.70 15.23 -9.24
CA THR A 14 2.07 13.94 -8.93
C THR A 14 2.90 13.13 -7.94
N CYS A 15 4.23 13.11 -8.10
CA CYS A 15 5.15 12.46 -7.16
C CYS A 15 5.02 13.05 -5.75
N MET A 16 4.98 14.38 -5.64
CA MET A 16 4.81 15.07 -4.37
C MET A 16 3.47 14.75 -3.70
N ALA A 17 2.39 14.67 -4.47
CA ALA A 17 1.08 14.28 -3.94
C ALA A 17 1.10 12.85 -3.37
N TYR A 18 1.71 11.88 -4.08
CA TYR A 18 1.87 10.53 -3.55
C TYR A 18 2.73 10.49 -2.29
N GLY A 19 3.83 11.24 -2.28
CA GLY A 19 4.68 11.35 -1.08
C GLY A 19 3.91 11.88 0.13
N GLN A 20 3.04 12.86 -0.06
CA GLN A 20 2.17 13.38 1.01
C GLN A 20 1.19 12.32 1.53
N MET A 21 0.50 11.60 0.63
CA MET A 21 -0.42 10.54 1.03
C MET A 21 0.27 9.39 1.77
N VAL A 22 1.46 8.99 1.31
CA VAL A 22 2.26 7.96 2.00
C VAL A 22 2.70 8.46 3.37
N ASN A 23 3.16 9.71 3.48
CA ASN A 23 3.55 10.29 4.76
C ASN A 23 2.37 10.32 5.76
N GLU A 24 1.18 10.72 5.32
CA GLU A 24 -0.03 10.68 6.14
C GLU A 24 -0.36 9.25 6.61
N LEU A 25 -0.25 8.26 5.73
CA LEU A 25 -0.46 6.85 6.06
C LEU A 25 0.55 6.36 7.12
N LEU A 26 1.83 6.70 6.96
CA LEU A 26 2.91 6.33 7.88
C LEU A 26 2.83 7.08 9.21
N SER A 27 2.23 8.27 9.22
CA SER A 27 2.00 9.06 10.44
C SER A 27 0.81 8.55 11.26
N ALA A 28 -0.11 7.79 10.65
CA ALA A 28 -1.33 7.32 11.31
C ALA A 28 -1.07 6.21 12.34
N SER A 29 0.00 5.43 12.18
CA SER A 29 0.35 4.34 13.10
C SER A 29 1.79 3.86 12.91
N SER A 30 2.31 3.08 13.85
CA SER A 30 3.64 2.47 13.70
C SER A 30 3.62 1.34 12.66
N ALA A 31 4.78 1.06 12.06
CA ALA A 31 4.95 -0.03 11.11
C ALA A 31 4.55 -1.40 11.71
N ASP A 32 4.86 -1.64 12.99
CA ASP A 32 4.45 -2.87 13.70
C ASP A 32 2.93 -2.97 13.79
N THR A 33 2.24 -1.86 14.13
CA THR A 33 0.77 -1.84 14.22
C THR A 33 0.12 -2.08 12.85
N TRP A 34 0.69 -1.52 11.78
CA TRP A 34 0.25 -1.80 10.42
C TRP A 34 0.42 -3.28 10.04
N CYS A 35 1.55 -3.90 10.42
CA CYS A 35 1.77 -5.33 10.20
C CYS A 35 0.72 -6.18 10.93
N GLU A 36 0.41 -5.87 12.19
CA GLU A 36 -0.62 -6.58 12.97
C GLU A 36 -2.00 -6.47 12.32
N HIS A 37 -2.39 -5.26 11.90
CA HIS A 37 -3.65 -5.04 11.19
C HIS A 37 -3.73 -5.81 9.87
N LEU A 38 -2.66 -5.81 9.07
CA LEU A 38 -2.60 -6.56 7.81
C LEU A 38 -2.78 -8.07 8.04
N TRP A 39 -2.13 -8.64 9.05
CA TRP A 39 -2.31 -10.04 9.42
C TRP A 39 -3.73 -10.35 9.87
N ALA A 40 -4.35 -9.47 10.65
CA ALA A 40 -5.73 -9.63 11.09
C ALA A 40 -6.71 -9.65 9.88
N MET A 41 -6.55 -8.70 8.95
CA MET A 41 -7.37 -8.63 7.74
C MET A 41 -7.19 -9.84 6.84
N TYR A 42 -5.94 -10.22 6.53
CA TYR A 42 -5.67 -11.36 5.66
C TYR A 42 -6.08 -12.69 6.32
N GLY A 43 -5.84 -12.85 7.63
CA GLY A 43 -6.29 -14.01 8.39
C GLY A 43 -7.81 -14.18 8.35
N GLY A 44 -8.56 -13.07 8.58
CA GLY A 44 -10.02 -13.07 8.45
C GLY A 44 -10.49 -13.44 7.04
N TYR A 45 -9.82 -12.93 6.01
CA TYR A 45 -10.08 -13.29 4.62
C TYR A 45 -9.88 -14.78 4.36
N VAL A 46 -8.77 -15.37 4.81
CA VAL A 46 -8.48 -16.81 4.65
C VAL A 46 -9.52 -17.69 5.34
N ILE A 47 -9.97 -17.29 6.54
CA ILE A 47 -11.04 -17.98 7.26
C ILE A 47 -12.34 -17.92 6.44
N ALA A 48 -12.72 -16.75 5.95
CA ALA A 48 -13.94 -16.59 5.15
C ALA A 48 -13.89 -17.42 3.85
N GLN A 49 -12.74 -17.49 3.18
CA GLN A 49 -12.56 -18.32 1.98
C GLN A 49 -12.80 -19.82 2.25
N LYS A 50 -12.45 -20.30 3.45
CA LYS A 50 -12.70 -21.69 3.85
C LYS A 50 -14.20 -21.98 4.02
N GLU A 51 -14.96 -20.98 4.47
CA GLU A 51 -16.40 -21.11 4.75
C GLU A 51 -17.28 -20.85 3.52
N LEU A 52 -16.89 -19.88 2.69
CA LEU A 52 -17.68 -19.39 1.55
C LEU A 52 -17.20 -19.97 0.21
N GLY A 53 -16.05 -20.64 0.19
CA GLY A 53 -15.40 -21.17 -1.01
C GLY A 53 -14.42 -20.16 -1.63
N TYR A 54 -13.38 -20.68 -2.28
CA TYR A 54 -12.26 -19.87 -2.81
C TYR A 54 -12.68 -19.00 -4.00
N GLY A 55 -12.60 -17.68 -3.81
CA GLY A 55 -12.74 -16.70 -4.90
C GLY A 55 -11.56 -16.72 -5.90
N PRO A 56 -11.81 -16.36 -7.18
CA PRO A 56 -10.78 -16.38 -8.23
C PRO A 56 -9.61 -15.42 -7.98
N ASP A 57 -9.82 -14.37 -7.18
CA ASP A 57 -8.81 -13.36 -6.87
C ASP A 57 -7.96 -13.68 -5.62
N ALA A 58 -8.08 -14.89 -5.06
CA ALA A 58 -7.36 -15.26 -3.83
C ALA A 58 -5.84 -15.08 -3.92
N SER A 59 -5.25 -15.38 -5.09
CA SER A 59 -3.83 -15.16 -5.34
C SER A 59 -3.48 -13.67 -5.37
N ASN A 60 -4.30 -12.83 -6.00
CA ASN A 60 -4.09 -11.39 -6.08
C ASN A 60 -4.14 -10.75 -4.69
N VAL A 61 -5.13 -11.15 -3.87
CA VAL A 61 -5.25 -10.67 -2.48
C VAL A 61 -4.03 -11.05 -1.65
N PHE A 62 -3.52 -12.28 -1.82
CA PHE A 62 -2.28 -12.69 -1.15
C PHE A 62 -1.08 -11.83 -1.55
N TRP A 63 -0.89 -11.55 -2.85
CA TRP A 63 0.23 -10.72 -3.32
C TRP A 63 0.15 -9.30 -2.79
N SER A 64 -1.05 -8.68 -2.82
CA SER A 64 -1.25 -7.35 -2.23
C SER A 64 -0.94 -7.33 -0.73
N PHE A 65 -1.39 -8.34 0.02
CA PHE A 65 -1.05 -8.48 1.42
C PHE A 65 0.46 -8.60 1.64
N ARG A 66 1.13 -9.48 0.88
CA ARG A 66 2.58 -9.72 1.00
C ARG A 66 3.38 -8.44 0.74
N ASP A 67 3.06 -7.74 -0.34
CA ASP A 67 3.83 -6.56 -0.76
C ASP A 67 3.64 -5.40 0.22
N LEU A 68 2.44 -5.22 0.78
CA LEU A 68 2.20 -4.26 1.86
C LEU A 68 2.94 -4.65 3.15
N LEU A 69 2.90 -5.93 3.53
CA LEU A 69 3.59 -6.40 4.73
C LEU A 69 5.11 -6.18 4.62
N PHE A 70 5.69 -6.42 3.45
CA PHE A 70 7.10 -6.15 3.20
C PHE A 70 7.43 -4.67 3.21
N PHE A 71 6.58 -3.82 2.60
CA PHE A 71 6.75 -2.37 2.68
C PHE A 71 6.86 -1.88 4.13
N PHE A 72 5.97 -2.31 5.02
CA PHE A 72 6.04 -1.92 6.43
C PHE A 72 7.22 -2.57 7.19
N HIS A 73 7.62 -3.80 6.84
CA HIS A 73 8.83 -4.41 7.42
C HIS A 73 10.11 -3.69 7.02
N GLU A 74 10.23 -3.26 5.77
CA GLU A 74 11.40 -2.52 5.28
C GLU A 74 11.54 -1.17 5.99
N LEU A 75 10.42 -0.47 6.23
CA LEU A 75 10.42 0.79 6.97
C LEU A 75 10.97 0.63 8.39
N LYS A 76 10.65 -0.47 9.07
CA LYS A 76 11.20 -0.81 10.38
C LYS A 76 12.72 -1.05 10.37
N GLY A 77 13.27 -1.51 9.25
CA GLY A 77 14.71 -1.75 9.11
C GLY A 77 15.55 -0.51 8.78
N ASN A 78 14.89 0.63 8.55
CA ASN A 78 15.50 1.89 8.12
C ASN A 78 15.43 3.02 9.18
N ASP A 79 14.92 2.73 10.38
CA ASP A 79 15.00 3.59 11.58
C ASP A 79 16.29 3.31 12.39
#